data_AF-A0A6N3X240-F1
#
_entry.id   AF-A0A6N3X240-F1
#
_cell.length_a   1.000
_cell.length_b   1.000
_cell.length_c   1.000
_cell.angle_alpha   90.00
_cell.angle_beta   90.00
_cell.angle_gamma   90.00
#
_symmetry.space_group_name_H-M   'P 1'
#
loop_
_entity.id
_entity.type
_entity.pdbx_description
1 polymer ?
#
loop_
_entity_poly.entity_id
_entity_poly.type
_entity_poly.pdbx_seq_one_letter_code
_entity_poly.pdbx_strand_id
1 'polypeptide(L)'
;MTSQLPSPPDPRSQGFGYVQKVPTGIEGFDDICHGGLPTGRATLISGTSGTGKTVFSLHFLYNGIKQFGEPGIFVTFEESPIDILRNASSFGWSLQELVEQD
;
A
#
# COMPACT_ATOMS: atom_id res chain seq x y z
N MET A 1 41.08 12.89 41.03
CA MET A 1 40.14 11.83 40.62
C MET A 1 39.31 12.40 39.48
N THR A 2 39.74 12.20 38.23
CA THR A 2 39.04 12.75 37.07
C THR A 2 37.94 11.77 36.67
N SER A 3 36.70 12.09 37.02
CA SER A 3 35.53 11.33 36.58
C SER A 3 35.45 11.43 35.06
N GLN A 4 35.68 10.31 34.37
CA GLN A 4 35.41 10.21 32.94
C GLN A 4 33.89 10.34 32.76
N LEU A 5 33.47 11.34 31.98
CA LEU A 5 32.08 11.43 31.50
C LEU A 5 31.77 10.17 30.68
N PRO A 6 30.56 9.60 30.80
CA PRO A 6 30.18 8.43 30.01
C PRO A 6 30.25 8.74 28.52
N SER A 7 30.78 7.78 27.75
CA SER A 7 30.84 7.84 26.30
C SER A 7 29.43 8.04 25.71
N PRO A 8 29.27 8.84 24.64
CA PRO A 8 27.99 8.96 23.96
C PRO A 8 27.53 7.58 23.46
N PRO A 9 26.20 7.31 23.46
CA PRO A 9 25.67 6.03 23.03
C PRO A 9 26.07 5.73 21.58
N ASP A 10 26.38 4.47 21.29
CA ASP A 10 26.72 4.00 19.95
C ASP A 10 25.50 4.19 19.03
N PRO A 11 25.60 4.92 17.91
CA PRO A 11 24.49 5.06 16.94
C PRO A 11 24.00 3.70 16.41
N ARG A 12 24.83 2.66 16.48
CA ARG A 12 24.52 1.29 16.05
C ARG A 12 23.78 0.46 17.12
N SER A 13 23.63 0.96 18.35
CA SER A 13 22.84 0.30 19.41
C SER A 13 21.36 0.71 19.38
N GLN A 14 20.96 1.64 18.50
CA GLN A 14 19.56 1.87 18.19
C GLN A 14 19.11 0.71 17.31
N GLY A 15 18.36 -0.24 17.89
CA GLY A 15 17.84 -1.39 17.16
C GLY A 15 17.12 -0.96 15.89
N PHE A 16 17.24 -1.74 14.82
CA PHE A 16 16.44 -1.52 13.62
C PHE A 16 14.96 -1.53 14.02
N GLY A 17 14.33 -0.37 14.06
CA GLY A 17 12.91 -0.25 14.40
C GLY A 17 12.07 -1.12 13.47
N TYR A 18 10.98 -1.69 14.00
CA TYR A 18 10.07 -2.49 13.21
C TYR A 18 9.51 -1.69 12.03
N VAL A 19 9.56 -2.29 10.83
CA VAL A 19 8.97 -1.70 9.62
C VAL A 19 7.46 -1.67 9.81
N GLN A 20 6.90 -0.46 9.94
CA GLN A 20 5.46 -0.26 10.01
C GLN A 20 4.79 -0.77 8.73
N LYS A 21 3.60 -1.36 8.88
CA LYS A 21 2.81 -1.92 7.78
C LYS A 21 1.47 -1.20 7.67
N VAL A 22 0.94 -1.15 6.45
CA VAL A 22 -0.41 -0.68 6.12
C VAL A 22 -1.22 -1.89 5.66
N PRO A 23 -2.37 -2.19 6.28
CA PRO A 23 -3.24 -3.27 5.84
C PRO A 23 -3.74 -3.01 4.42
N THR A 24 -3.85 -4.06 3.62
CA THR A 24 -4.38 -3.97 2.26
C THR A 24 -5.88 -4.19 2.18
N GLY A 25 -6.46 -4.82 3.20
CA GLY A 25 -7.86 -5.26 3.20
C GLY A 25 -8.15 -6.40 2.22
N ILE A 26 -7.14 -6.97 1.57
CA ILE A 26 -7.27 -8.10 0.66
C ILE A 26 -7.22 -9.39 1.48
N GLU A 27 -8.28 -10.19 1.38
CA GLU A 27 -8.43 -11.45 2.11
C GLU A 27 -7.19 -12.36 1.95
N GLY A 28 -6.65 -12.81 3.07
CA GLY A 28 -5.47 -13.68 3.16
C GLY A 28 -4.13 -13.00 2.88
N PHE A 29 -4.08 -11.89 2.14
CA PHE A 29 -2.81 -11.21 1.82
C PHE A 29 -2.18 -10.56 3.07
N ASP A 30 -3.00 -9.89 3.89
CA ASP A 30 -2.51 -9.23 5.09
C ASP A 30 -1.95 -10.23 6.10
N ASP A 31 -2.53 -11.43 6.21
CA ASP A 31 -2.04 -12.51 7.05
C ASP A 31 -0.68 -13.03 6.55
N ILE A 32 -0.56 -13.29 5.24
CA ILE A 32 0.68 -13.74 4.60
C ILE A 32 1.80 -12.72 4.80
N CYS A 33 1.46 -11.42 4.75
CA CYS A 33 2.42 -10.33 4.87
C CYS A 33 2.65 -9.86 6.30
N HIS A 34 2.00 -10.49 7.29
CA HIS A 34 2.02 -10.11 8.70
C HIS A 34 1.64 -8.65 8.93
N GLY A 35 0.50 -8.22 8.39
CA GLY A 35 -0.07 -6.87 8.56
C GLY A 35 -0.06 -5.98 7.32
N GLY A 36 0.26 -6.53 6.15
CA GLY A 36 0.18 -5.82 4.85
C GLY A 36 1.50 -5.22 4.35
N LEU A 37 1.40 -4.11 3.63
CA LEU A 37 2.51 -3.50 2.87
C LEU A 37 3.35 -2.54 3.72
N PRO A 38 4.68 -2.44 3.53
CA PRO A 38 5.50 -1.48 4.28
C PRO A 38 5.08 -0.03 4.07
N THR A 39 4.81 0.70 5.16
CA THR A 39 4.42 2.11 5.14
C THR A 39 5.53 2.98 4.55
N GLY A 40 5.15 3.93 3.69
CA GLY A 40 6.08 4.91 3.10
C GLY A 40 7.10 4.31 2.12
N ARG A 41 6.81 3.13 1.56
CA ARG A 41 7.68 2.45 0.59
C ARG A 41 6.89 1.93 -0.59
N ALA A 42 7.52 1.90 -1.75
CA ALA A 42 6.96 1.25 -2.93
C ALA A 42 7.06 -0.28 -2.80
N THR A 43 5.99 -0.99 -3.18
CA THR A 43 5.97 -2.45 -3.30
C THR A 43 5.85 -2.81 -4.77
N LEU A 44 6.75 -3.66 -5.28
CA LEU A 44 6.69 -4.17 -6.64
C LEU A 44 5.79 -5.41 -6.72
N ILE A 45 4.73 -5.32 -7.50
CA ILE A 45 3.89 -6.47 -7.86
C ILE A 45 4.27 -6.89 -9.28
N SER A 46 4.77 -8.12 -9.43
CA SER A 46 5.24 -8.65 -10.71
C SER A 46 4.53 -9.96 -11.06
N GLY A 47 4.36 -10.19 -12.35
CA GLY A 47 3.68 -11.37 -12.89
C GLY A 47 3.39 -11.22 -14.39
N THR A 48 3.18 -12.33 -15.07
CA THR A 48 2.84 -12.37 -16.51
C THR A 48 1.50 -11.69 -16.80
N SER A 49 1.14 -11.51 -18.08
CA SER A 49 -0.17 -10.95 -18.45
C SER A 49 -1.31 -11.77 -17.86
N GLY A 50 -2.38 -11.11 -17.41
CA GLY A 50 -3.56 -11.77 -16.84
C GLY A 50 -3.43 -12.27 -15.38
N THR A 51 -2.28 -12.07 -14.72
CA THR A 51 -2.07 -12.51 -13.31
C THR A 51 -2.76 -11.67 -12.24
N GLY A 52 -3.54 -10.65 -12.62
CA GLY A 52 -4.30 -9.83 -11.67
C GLY A 52 -3.54 -8.65 -11.05
N LYS A 53 -2.41 -8.21 -11.63
CA LYS A 53 -1.64 -7.03 -11.12
C LYS A 53 -2.50 -5.77 -10.99
N THR A 54 -3.20 -5.39 -12.06
CA THR A 54 -4.11 -4.23 -12.06
C THR A 54 -5.22 -4.40 -11.03
N VAL A 55 -5.78 -5.61 -10.95
CA VAL A 55 -6.85 -5.94 -9.98
C VAL A 55 -6.35 -5.78 -8.55
N PHE A 56 -5.15 -6.29 -8.22
CA PHE A 56 -4.56 -6.13 -6.89
C PHE A 56 -4.39 -4.65 -6.54
N SER A 57 -3.81 -3.85 -7.44
CA SER A 57 -3.58 -2.43 -7.22
C SER A 57 -4.88 -1.66 -7.00
N LEU A 58 -5.93 -1.95 -7.78
CA LEU A 58 -7.24 -1.33 -7.63
C LEU A 58 -7.94 -1.77 -6.33
N HIS A 59 -7.85 -3.05 -5.96
CA HIS A 59 -8.45 -3.57 -4.74
C HIS A 59 -7.80 -2.96 -3.49
N PHE A 60 -6.47 -2.80 -3.51
CA PHE A 60 -5.74 -2.11 -2.45
C PHE A 60 -6.24 -0.67 -2.26
N LEU A 61 -6.34 0.12 -3.34
CA LEU A 61 -6.85 1.48 -3.26
C LEU A 61 -8.32 1.54 -2.82
N TYR A 62 -9.16 0.68 -3.39
CA TYR A 62 -10.58 0.62 -3.03
C TYR A 62 -10.78 0.32 -1.54
N ASN A 63 -10.03 -0.66 -1.00
CA ASN A 63 -10.09 -1.00 0.42
C ASN A 63 -9.52 0.11 1.30
N GLY A 64 -8.40 0.73 0.89
CA GLY A 64 -7.85 1.94 1.51
C GLY A 64 -8.91 3.00 1.76
N ILE A 65 -9.66 3.34 0.70
CA ILE A 65 -10.71 4.35 0.75
C ILE A 65 -11.90 3.86 1.59
N LYS A 66 -12.44 2.68 1.29
CA LYS A 66 -13.72 2.24 1.86
C LYS A 66 -13.63 1.75 3.30
N GLN A 67 -12.52 1.13 3.69
CA GLN A 67 -12.35 0.53 5.02
C GLN A 67 -11.59 1.45 5.97
N PHE A 68 -10.66 2.25 5.46
CA PHE A 68 -9.73 3.03 6.29
C PHE A 68 -9.87 4.55 6.09
N GLY A 69 -10.63 5.00 5.09
CA GLY A 69 -10.78 6.43 4.79
C GLY A 69 -9.50 7.05 4.22
N GLU A 70 -8.61 6.24 3.67
CA GLU A 70 -7.33 6.69 3.11
C GLU A 70 -7.49 7.05 1.62
N PRO A 71 -7.28 8.31 1.21
CA PRO A 71 -7.37 8.70 -0.19
C PRO A 71 -6.24 8.06 -1.02
N GLY A 72 -6.51 7.83 -2.29
CA GLY A 72 -5.61 7.09 -3.19
C GLY A 72 -5.50 7.70 -4.58
N ILE A 73 -4.34 7.53 -5.21
CA ILE A 73 -4.10 7.92 -6.60
C ILE A 73 -3.77 6.66 -7.40
N PHE A 74 -4.48 6.45 -8.51
CA PHE A 74 -4.16 5.41 -9.49
C PHE A 74 -3.55 6.04 -10.73
N VAL A 75 -2.31 5.66 -11.05
CA VAL A 75 -1.60 6.12 -12.25
C VAL A 75 -1.54 4.97 -13.26
N THR A 76 -2.05 5.20 -14.47
CA THR A 76 -2.09 4.22 -15.57
C THR A 76 -1.30 4.71 -16.78
N PHE A 77 -0.66 3.78 -17.50
CA PHE A 77 0.13 4.06 -18.70
C PHE A 77 -0.38 3.31 -19.95
N GLU A 78 -1.11 2.20 -19.78
CA GLU A 78 -1.57 1.35 -20.89
C GLU A 78 -3.08 1.43 -21.09
N GLU A 79 -3.86 1.37 -20.01
CA GLU A 79 -5.33 1.40 -20.05
C GLU A 79 -5.86 2.82 -19.82
N SER A 80 -6.93 3.19 -20.52
CA SER A 80 -7.60 4.47 -20.31
C SER A 80 -8.28 4.53 -18.92
N PRO A 81 -8.42 5.71 -18.29
CA PRO A 81 -9.13 5.83 -17.02
C PRO A 81 -10.55 5.26 -17.06
N ILE A 82 -11.26 5.43 -18.19
CA ILE A 82 -12.62 4.91 -18.36
C ILE A 82 -12.66 3.38 -18.34
N ASP A 83 -11.69 2.73 -19.00
CA ASP A 83 -11.62 1.27 -19.02
C ASP A 83 -11.24 0.70 -17.65
N ILE A 84 -10.35 1.37 -16.91
CA ILE A 84 -10.04 1.02 -15.51
C ILE A 84 -11.30 1.06 -14.64
N LEU A 85 -12.10 2.13 -14.73
CA LEU A 85 -13.34 2.27 -13.97
C LEU A 85 -14.37 1.20 -14.36
N ARG A 86 -14.49 0.88 -15.65
CA ARG A 86 -15.35 -0.20 -16.14
C ARG A 86 -14.91 -1.57 -15.58
N ASN A 87 -13.62 -1.86 -15.64
CA ASN A 87 -13.06 -3.12 -15.15
C ASN A 87 -13.28 -3.26 -13.64
N ALA A 88 -13.04 -2.21 -12.86
CA ALA A 88 -13.33 -2.21 -11.42
C ALA A 88 -14.82 -2.45 -11.11
N SER A 89 -15.72 -1.85 -11.89
CA SER A 89 -17.16 -2.02 -11.72
C SER A 89 -17.61 -3.49 -11.90
N SER A 90 -16.90 -4.27 -12.73
CA SER A 90 -17.19 -5.71 -12.89
C SER A 90 -16.97 -6.53 -11.62
N PHE A 91 -16.17 -6.03 -10.69
CA PHE A 91 -15.94 -6.62 -9.36
C PHE A 91 -16.89 -6.04 -8.28
N GLY A 92 -17.82 -5.17 -8.65
CA GLY A 92 -18.69 -4.45 -7.71
C GLY A 92 -17.99 -3.30 -6.98
N TRP A 93 -16.85 -2.83 -7.49
CA TRP A 93 -16.13 -1.68 -6.92
C TRP A 93 -16.55 -0.40 -7.63
N SER A 94 -17.44 0.38 -7.00
CA SER A 94 -17.91 1.67 -7.52
C SER A 94 -16.85 2.77 -7.40
N LEU A 95 -15.71 2.62 -8.10
CA LEU A 95 -14.62 3.61 -8.09
C LEU A 95 -15.05 4.97 -8.65
N GLN A 96 -16.00 4.98 -9.60
CA GLN A 96 -16.50 6.21 -10.22
C GLN A 96 -17.05 7.21 -9.19
N GLU A 97 -17.65 6.72 -8.11
CA GLU A 97 -18.22 7.53 -7.03
C GLU A 97 -17.14 8.10 -6.09
N LEU A 98 -15.92 7.56 -6.16
CA LEU A 98 -14.79 7.94 -5.31
C LEU A 98 -13.83 8.91 -6.01
N VAL A 99 -14.01 9.14 -7.30
CA VAL A 99 -13.19 10.08 -8.07
C VAL A 99 -13.76 11.49 -7.89
N GLU A 100 -12.93 12.40 -7.39
CA GLU A 100 -13.26 13.83 -7.39
C GLU A 100 -13.41 14.32 -8.83
N GLN A 101 -14.53 14.98 -9.12
CA GLN A 101 -14.79 15.63 -10.40
C GLN A 101 -14.57 17.14 -10.21
N ASP A 102 -13.57 17.69 -10.90
CA ASP A 102 -13.38 19.15 -11.04
C ASP A 102 -14.36 19.75 -12.06
#